data_AF-K5E7J9-F1
#
_entry.id   AF-K5E7J9-F1
#
_cell.length_a   1.000
_cell.length_b   1.000
_cell.length_c   1.000
_cell.angle_alpha   90.00
_cell.angle_beta   90.00
_cell.angle_gamma   90.00
#
_symmetry.space_group_name_H-M   'P 1'
#
loop_
_entity.id
_entity.type
_entity.pdbx_description
1 polymer ?
#
loop_
_entity_poly.entity_id
_entity_poly.type
_entity_poly.pdbx_seq_one_letter_code
_entity_poly.pdbx_strand_id
1 'polypeptide(L)'
;MGDRGCLSVFGDRAEQHRMFAEQITAEYFIKTEGRGRTVDEWKARPEQPDNHWLDCLVGSAVGASMQGALLFGTDLLASPKRQRVSFRDLQRRKKV
;
A
#
# COMPACT_ATOMS: atom_id res chain seq x y z
N MET A 1 -16.10 3.81 0.88
CA MET A 1 -15.15 3.39 -0.17
C MET A 1 -14.68 4.63 -0.89
N GLY A 2 -13.36 4.84 -1.03
CA GLY A 2 -12.86 5.87 -1.94
C GLY A 2 -12.03 6.98 -1.32
N ASP A 3 -11.83 6.99 0.01
CA ASP A 3 -10.79 7.84 0.58
C ASP A 3 -9.41 7.37 0.15
N ARG A 4 -8.50 8.31 -0.05
CA ARG A 4 -7.15 8.02 -0.53
C ARG A 4 -6.41 7.15 0.50
N GLY A 5 -6.02 5.94 0.10
CA GLY A 5 -5.38 4.96 0.98
C GLY A 5 -6.36 4.05 1.73
N CYS A 6 -7.66 4.09 1.41
CA CYS A 6 -8.65 3.19 2.00
C CYS A 6 -8.49 1.75 1.47
N LEU A 7 -8.43 0.78 2.39
CA LEU A 7 -8.66 -0.63 2.11
C LEU A 7 -10.13 -0.94 2.43
N SER A 8 -10.86 -1.51 1.47
CA SER A 8 -12.24 -1.95 1.66
C SER A 8 -12.33 -3.46 1.59
N VAL A 9 -13.06 -4.07 2.52
CA VAL A 9 -13.22 -5.52 2.65
C VAL A 9 -14.62 -5.90 2.14
N PHE A 10 -14.69 -6.94 1.30
CA PHE A 10 -15.95 -7.44 0.72
C PHE A 10 -16.69 -8.40 1.68
N GLY A 11 -18.00 -8.53 1.50
CA GLY A 11 -18.86 -9.47 2.23
C GLY A 11 -19.47 -8.88 3.51
N ASP A 12 -20.26 -9.71 4.19
CA ASP A 12 -21.08 -9.35 5.37
C ASP A 12 -20.79 -10.23 6.60
N ARG A 13 -19.88 -11.20 6.47
CA ARG A 13 -19.55 -12.14 7.55
C ARG A 13 -18.49 -11.58 8.49
N ALA A 14 -18.93 -11.17 9.67
CA ALA A 14 -18.05 -10.59 10.70
C ALA A 14 -16.84 -11.46 11.06
N GLU A 15 -17.00 -12.79 11.14
CA GLU A 15 -15.89 -13.70 11.47
C GLU A 15 -14.78 -13.70 10.42
N GLN A 16 -15.12 -13.54 9.13
CA GLN A 16 -14.13 -13.44 8.06
C GLN A 16 -13.38 -12.11 8.12
N HIS A 17 -14.08 -11.01 8.42
CA HIS A 17 -13.47 -9.69 8.59
C HIS A 17 -12.56 -9.66 9.82
N ARG A 18 -12.97 -10.30 10.92
CA ARG A 18 -12.15 -10.43 12.14
C ARG A 18 -10.88 -11.21 11.84
N MET A 19 -11.00 -12.42 11.27
CA MET A 19 -9.85 -13.24 10.91
C MET A 19 -8.90 -12.48 10.00
N PHE A 20 -9.40 -11.81 8.95
CA PHE A 20 -8.56 -10.99 8.08
C PHE A 20 -7.84 -9.87 8.84
N ALA A 21 -8.53 -9.14 9.71
CA ALA A 21 -7.94 -8.07 10.51
C ALA A 21 -6.84 -8.59 11.45
N GLU A 22 -7.09 -9.72 12.12
CA GLU A 22 -6.11 -10.39 12.97
C GLU A 22 -4.88 -10.81 12.16
N GLN A 23 -5.08 -11.34 10.94
CA GLN A 23 -3.96 -11.75 10.09
C GLN A 23 -3.14 -10.54 9.61
N ILE A 24 -3.74 -9.49 9.04
CA ILE A 24 -2.95 -8.37 8.52
C ILE A 24 -2.26 -7.52 9.61
N THR A 25 -2.59 -7.75 10.89
CA THR A 25 -2.00 -7.03 12.05
C THR A 25 -1.20 -7.93 13.00
N ALA A 26 -0.91 -9.18 12.61
CA ALA A 26 -0.18 -10.11 13.47
C ALA A 26 1.28 -9.69 13.71
N GLU A 27 1.87 -8.96 12.77
CA GLU A 27 3.23 -8.44 12.89
C GLU A 27 3.25 -7.09 13.62
N TYR A 28 4.43 -6.74 14.13
CA TYR A 28 4.67 -5.42 14.73
C TYR A 28 5.97 -4.84 14.20
N PHE A 29 6.03 -3.51 14.12
CA PHE A 29 7.24 -2.82 13.73
C PHE A 29 8.05 -2.38 14.95
N ILE A 30 9.37 -2.43 14.80
CA ILE A 30 10.33 -1.83 15.73
C ILE A 30 11.07 -0.73 14.98
N LYS A 31 11.11 0.47 15.57
CA LYS A 31 11.92 1.56 15.04
C LYS A 31 13.39 1.26 15.29
N THR A 32 14.15 1.09 14.22
CA THR A 32 15.58 0.82 14.27
C THR A 32 16.33 1.97 13.60
N GLU A 33 17.29 2.56 14.31
CA GLU A 33 18.17 3.60 13.78
C GLU A 33 19.57 3.03 13.52
N GLY A 34 20.12 3.30 12.34
CA GLY A 34 21.46 2.83 12.01
C GLY A 34 21.99 3.46 10.72
N ARG A 35 23.29 3.74 10.68
CA ARG A 35 23.98 4.33 9.52
C ARG A 35 23.30 5.61 8.98
N GLY A 36 22.80 6.45 9.88
CA GLY A 36 22.16 7.73 9.51
C GLY A 36 20.76 7.62 8.91
N ARG A 37 20.08 6.47 9.05
CA ARG A 37 18.67 6.30 8.66
C ARG A 37 17.85 5.67 9.79
N THR A 38 16.59 6.07 9.87
CA THR A 38 15.57 5.46 10.73
C THR A 38 14.68 4.60 9.83
N VAL A 39 14.49 3.33 10.20
CA VAL A 39 13.63 2.39 9.49
C VAL A 39 12.68 1.72 10.47
N ASP A 40 11.48 1.37 9.99
CA ASP A 40 10.53 0.55 10.72
C ASP A 40 10.74 -0.91 10.29
N GLU A 41 11.31 -1.73 11.17
CA GLU A 41 11.59 -3.15 10.92
C GLU A 41 10.41 -3.99 11.42
N TRP A 42 9.76 -4.70 10.51
CA TRP A 42 8.63 -5.58 10.82
C TRP A 42 9.13 -6.93 11.33
N LYS A 43 8.51 -7.43 12.41
CA LYS A 43 8.82 -8.70 13.04
C LYS A 43 7.55 -9.48 13.35
N ALA A 44 7.64 -10.79 13.17
CA ALA A 44 6.64 -11.73 13.67
C ALA A 44 6.61 -11.70 15.20
N ARG A 45 5.43 -11.87 15.78
CA ARG A 45 5.28 -12.03 17.22
C ARG A 45 5.76 -13.43 17.63
N PRO A 46 6.51 -13.57 18.74
CA PRO A 46 6.97 -14.88 19.20
C PRO A 46 5.85 -15.92 19.37
N GLU A 47 4.66 -15.48 19.77
CA GLU A 47 3.45 -16.30 19.93
C GLU A 47 2.71 -16.61 18.62
N GLN A 48 3.02 -15.90 17.53
CA GLN A 48 2.38 -16.04 16.21
C GLN A 48 3.46 -15.96 15.11
N PRO A 49 4.20 -17.05 14.89
CA PRO A 49 5.43 -17.04 14.11
C PRO A 49 5.22 -16.93 12.59
N ASP A 50 4.02 -17.20 12.07
CA ASP A 50 3.72 -17.20 10.64
C ASP A 50 2.64 -16.19 10.29
N ASN A 51 3.00 -15.17 9.50
CA ASN A 51 2.00 -14.35 8.84
C ASN A 51 2.51 -13.56 7.62
N HIS A 52 2.30 -14.09 6.43
CA HIS A 52 2.60 -13.40 5.16
C HIS A 52 1.41 -12.63 4.58
N TRP A 53 0.30 -12.46 5.32
CA TRP A 53 -0.92 -11.89 4.75
C TRP A 53 -0.76 -10.43 4.36
N LEU A 54 -0.03 -9.64 5.15
CA LEU A 54 0.23 -8.24 4.82
C LEU A 54 1.06 -8.13 3.54
N ASP A 55 2.14 -8.92 3.42
CA ASP A 55 2.98 -8.96 2.22
C ASP A 55 2.18 -9.41 0.99
N CYS A 56 1.39 -10.48 1.11
CA CYS A 56 0.55 -10.98 0.03
C CYS A 56 -0.52 -9.95 -0.40
N LEU A 57 -1.13 -9.25 0.56
CA LEU A 57 -2.10 -8.19 0.29
C LEU A 57 -1.45 -7.03 -0.48
N VAL A 58 -0.31 -6.55 0.01
CA VAL A 58 0.46 -5.46 -0.63
C VAL A 58 0.90 -5.87 -2.03
N GLY A 59 1.46 -7.08 -2.18
CA GLY A 59 1.87 -7.62 -3.48
C GLY A 59 0.72 -7.74 -4.46
N SER A 60 -0.44 -8.20 -4.01
CA SER A 60 -1.66 -8.28 -4.82
C SER A 60 -2.16 -6.90 -5.24
N ALA A 61 -2.14 -5.92 -4.33
CA ALA A 61 -2.52 -4.54 -4.63
C ALA A 61 -1.56 -3.87 -5.64
N VAL A 62 -0.26 -4.09 -5.50
CA VAL A 62 0.75 -3.64 -6.48
C VAL A 62 0.51 -4.30 -7.84
N GLY A 63 0.31 -5.63 -7.87
CA GLY A 63 -0.01 -6.37 -9.09
C GLY A 63 -1.26 -5.84 -9.79
N ALA A 64 -2.35 -5.65 -9.05
CA ALA A 64 -3.59 -5.04 -9.54
C ALA A 64 -3.35 -3.64 -10.13
N SER A 65 -2.58 -2.79 -9.44
CA SER A 65 -2.24 -1.46 -9.94
C SER A 65 -1.40 -1.51 -11.22
N MET A 66 -0.44 -2.44 -11.32
CA MET A 66 0.40 -2.59 -12.51
C MET A 66 -0.39 -3.10 -13.72
N GLN A 67 -1.37 -3.98 -13.48
CA GLN A 67 -2.28 -4.49 -14.52
C GLN A 67 -3.39 -3.50 -14.90
N GLY A 68 -3.57 -2.41 -14.14
CA GLY A 68 -4.67 -1.47 -14.35
C GLY A 68 -6.02 -2.05 -13.96
N ALA A 69 -6.05 -2.98 -13.00
CA ALA A 69 -7.30 -3.51 -12.47
C ALA A 69 -8.07 -2.42 -11.73
N LEU A 70 -9.36 -2.30 -12.03
CA LEU A 70 -10.27 -1.33 -11.45
C LEU A 70 -11.46 -2.07 -10.84
N LEU A 71 -11.93 -1.58 -9.68
CA LEU A 71 -13.17 -2.08 -9.10
C LEU A 71 -14.34 -1.45 -9.85
N PHE A 72 -15.42 -2.22 -10.04
CA PHE A 72 -16.63 -1.71 -10.69
C PHE A 72 -17.18 -0.51 -9.91
N GLY A 73 -17.42 0.60 -10.59
CA GLY A 73 -17.88 1.85 -9.96
C GLY A 73 -16.79 2.70 -9.32
N THR A 74 -15.51 2.29 -9.34
CA THR A 74 -14.36 3.11 -8.92
C THR A 74 -13.55 3.63 -10.11
N ASP A 75 -14.18 3.77 -11.27
CA ASP A 75 -13.57 4.32 -12.47
C ASP A 75 -13.38 5.84 -12.29
N LEU A 76 -12.49 6.20 -11.37
CA LEU A 76 -11.98 7.55 -11.26
C LEU A 76 -11.12 7.75 -12.49
N LEU A 77 -11.49 8.72 -13.33
CA LEU A 77 -10.72 9.16 -14.50
C LEU A 77 -9.23 9.06 -14.18
N ALA A 78 -8.54 8.17 -14.89
CA ALA A 78 -7.14 7.82 -14.63
C ALA A 78 -6.35 9.10 -14.35
N SER A 79 -5.80 9.21 -13.14
CA SER A 79 -4.99 10.38 -12.78
C SER A 79 -3.93 10.58 -13.87
N PRO A 80 -3.80 11.79 -14.46
CA PRO A 80 -2.93 12.00 -15.59
C PRO A 80 -1.53 11.50 -15.24
N LYS A 81 -0.98 10.61 -16.07
CA LYS A 81 0.37 10.06 -15.87
C LYS A 81 1.32 11.23 -15.64
N ARG A 82 1.87 11.35 -14.42
CA ARG A 82 2.92 12.32 -14.13
C ARG A 82 4.09 12.00 -15.06
N GLN A 83 4.26 12.81 -16.11
CA GLN A 83 5.43 12.70 -16.95
C GLN A 83 6.66 12.99 -16.10
N ARG A 84 7.68 12.13 -16.21
CA ARG A 84 9.01 12.45 -15.65
C ARG A 84 9.51 13.67 -16.40
N VAL A 85 9.63 14.79 -15.69
CA VAL A 85 10.19 16.04 -16.22
C VAL A 85 11.64 16.13 -15.78
N SER A 86 12.55 16.43 -16.70
CA SER A 86 13.94 16.74 -16.35
C SER A 86 14.01 18.10 -15.65
N PHE A 87 15.00 18.28 -14.78
CA PHE A 87 15.31 19.59 -14.20
C PHE A 87 15.53 20.66 -15.28
N ARG A 88 16.12 20.27 -16.42
CA ARG A 88 16.30 21.12 -17.59
C ARG A 88 14.96 21.61 -18.18
N ASP A 89 13.96 20.73 -18.24
CA ASP A 89 12.62 21.05 -18.76
C ASP A 89 11.87 22.01 -17.82
N LEU A 90 12.02 21.81 -16.50
CA LEU A 90 11.47 22.70 -15.49
C LEU A 90 12.08 24.10 -15.56
N GLN A 91 13.39 24.22 -15.77
CA GLN A 91 14.06 25.51 -15.92
C GLN A 91 13.64 26.26 -17.19
N ARG A 92 13.38 25.55 -18.32
CA ARG A 92 12.88 26.18 -19.55
C ARG A 92 11.47 26.74 -19.40
N ARG A 93 10.59 26.04 -18.67
CA ARG A 93 9.20 26.49 -18.42
C ARG A 93 9.11 27.75 -17.54
N LYS A 94 10.10 28.01 -16.69
CA LYS A 94 10.14 29.21 -15.82
C LYS A 94 10.60 30.51 -16.51
N LYS A 95 11.12 30.43 -17.74
CA LYS A 95 11.64 31.59 -18.49
C LYS A 95 10.63 32.17 -19.49
N VAL A 96 9.39 31.70 -19.47
CA VAL A 96 8.25 32.24 -20.26
C VAL A 96 7.34 33.01 -19.33
#